data_AF-A0AAV5G030-F1
#
_entry.id   AF-A0AAV5G030-F1
#
_cell.length_a   1.000
_cell.length_b   1.000
_cell.length_c   1.000
_cell.angle_alpha   90.00
_cell.angle_beta   90.00
_cell.angle_gamma   90.00
#
_symmetry.space_group_name_H-M   'P 1'
#
loop_
_entity.id
_entity.type
_entity.pdbx_description
1 polymer ?
#
loop_
_entity_poly.entity_id
_entity_poly.type
_entity_poly.pdbx_seq_one_letter_code
_entity_poly.pdbx_strand_id
1 'polypeptide(L)' 'MLIALDVPQWFVKVIDKWRRAFLWRGRRDLNGGHCPVAWQRVTRPLNLGGLGIHDLQAMAWALRMRWLWLQKTQPDRP' A
#
# COMPACT_ATOMS: atom_id res chain seq x y z
N MET A 1 7.25 -9.85 -0.97
CA MET A 1 6.42 -11.07 -0.79
C MET A 1 5.46 -11.01 0.40
N LEU A 2 5.65 -10.17 1.42
CA LEU A 2 4.71 -10.09 2.56
C LEU A 2 3.29 -9.58 2.22
N ILE A 3 3.15 -8.78 1.16
CA ILE A 3 1.87 -8.14 0.79
C ILE A 3 0.92 -9.13 0.07
N ALA A 4 1.45 -10.23 -0.48
CA ALA A 4 0.64 -11.28 -1.11
C ALA A 4 0.01 -12.23 -0.07
N LEU A 5 0.64 -12.35 1.10
CA LEU A 5 0.08 -13.08 2.25
C LEU A 5 -1.15 -12.32 2.76
N ASP A 6 -2.14 -13.00 3.31
CA ASP A 6 -3.37 -12.36 3.79
C ASP A 6 -3.07 -11.53 5.06
N VAL A 7 -2.60 -10.30 4.86
CA VAL A 7 -2.11 -9.46 5.95
C VAL A 7 -3.29 -8.79 6.66
N PRO A 8 -3.35 -8.86 8.00
CA PRO A 8 -4.39 -8.17 8.76
C PRO A 8 -4.40 -6.66 8.47
N GLN A 9 -5.61 -6.07 8.39
CA GLN A 9 -5.76 -4.63 8.12
C GLN A 9 -5.03 -3.73 9.13
N TRP A 10 -4.89 -4.17 10.39
CA TRP A 10 -4.16 -3.41 11.40
C TRP A 10 -2.68 -3.22 11.04
N PHE A 11 -2.06 -4.21 10.41
CA PHE A 11 -0.64 -4.16 10.04
C PHE A 11 -0.43 -3.19 8.87
N VAL A 12 -1.33 -3.18 7.89
CA VAL A 12 -1.33 -2.19 6.80
C VAL A 12 -1.45 -0.77 7.38
N LYS A 13 -2.36 -0.58 8.34
CA LYS A 13 -2.52 0.71 9.04
C LYS A 13 -1.25 1.13 9.80
N VAL A 14 -0.53 0.18 10.41
CA VAL A 14 0.76 0.43 11.06
C VAL A 14 1.79 0.88 10.03
N ILE A 15 1.98 0.16 8.93
CA ILE A 15 2.94 0.57 7.88
C ILE A 15 2.60 1.96 7.36
N ASP A 16 1.32 2.21 7.06
CA ASP A 16 0.89 3.52 6.57
C ASP A 16 1.08 4.62 7.60
N LYS A 17 0.94 4.33 8.91
CA LYS A 17 1.29 5.28 9.97
C LYS A 17 2.77 5.67 9.88
N TRP A 18 3.66 4.70 9.69
CA TRP A 18 5.10 4.95 9.61
C TRP A 18 5.47 5.71 8.33
N ARG A 19 4.84 5.37 7.19
CA ARG A 19 5.03 6.08 5.92
C ARG A 19 4.57 7.53 6.00
N ARG A 20 3.40 7.78 6.62
CA ARG A 20 2.92 9.14 6.91
C ARG A 20 3.90 9.89 7.80
N ALA A 21 4.44 9.22 8.82
CA ALA A 21 5.31 9.83 9.82
C ALA A 21 6.64 10.27 9.23
N PHE A 22 7.20 9.42 8.37
CA PHE A 22 8.34 9.73 7.55
C PHE A 22 8.08 10.94 6.64
N LEU A 23 6.99 10.93 5.88
CA LEU A 23 6.68 11.96 4.88
C LEU A 23 6.48 13.35 5.49
N TRP A 24 5.78 13.44 6.63
CA TRP A 24 5.35 14.73 7.17
C TRP A 24 6.19 15.25 8.34
N ARG A 25 6.93 14.40 9.05
CA ARG A 25 7.60 14.80 10.30
C ARG A 25 9.05 14.32 10.42
N GLY A 26 9.49 13.38 9.57
CA GLY A 26 10.81 12.75 9.68
C GLY A 26 11.04 11.97 10.99
N ARG A 27 10.00 11.69 11.79
CA ARG A 27 10.05 10.92 13.05
C ARG A 27 8.91 9.90 13.11
N ARG A 28 8.98 8.92 14.01
CA ARG A 28 8.02 7.79 14.09
C ARG A 28 6.61 8.17 14.60
N ASP A 29 6.47 9.26 15.34
CA ASP A 29 5.19 9.64 15.97
C ASP A 29 4.45 10.75 15.22
N LEU A 30 3.20 10.44 14.84
CA LEU A 30 2.23 11.38 14.30
C LEU A 30 0.99 11.44 15.19
N ASN A 31 0.66 12.66 15.60
CA ASN A 31 -0.66 13.04 16.10
C ASN A 31 -1.56 13.48 14.92
N GLY A 32 -2.88 13.32 15.06
CA GLY A 32 -3.86 13.46 13.96
C GLY A 32 -3.86 14.78 13.18
N GLY A 33 -3.28 15.86 13.73
CA GLY A 33 -3.19 17.17 13.07
C GLY A 33 -1.97 17.37 12.15
N HIS A 34 -1.07 16.39 12.02
CA HIS A 34 0.19 16.56 11.28
C HIS A 34 0.17 16.07 9.82
N CYS A 35 -0.95 15.52 9.34
CA CYS A 35 -1.09 15.02 7.97
C CYS A 35 -2.09 15.90 7.19
N PRO A 36 -1.64 16.98 6.52
CA PRO A 36 -2.53 17.95 5.88
C PRO A 36 -3.30 17.37 4.68
N VAL A 37 -2.85 16.23 4.15
CA VAL A 37 -3.46 15.57 2.98
C VAL A 37 -3.99 14.20 3.37
N ALA A 38 -5.23 13.91 2.98
CA ALA A 38 -5.83 12.58 3.15
C ALA A 38 -4.96 11.51 2.49
N TRP A 39 -4.70 10.41 3.21
CA TRP A 39 -3.80 9.36 2.72
C TRP A 39 -4.23 8.76 1.38
N GLN A 40 -5.54 8.64 1.14
CA GLN A 40 -6.09 8.19 -0.14
C GLN A 40 -5.78 9.11 -1.33
N ARG A 41 -5.49 10.40 -1.10
CA ARG A 41 -5.05 11.32 -2.16
C ARG A 41 -3.55 11.17 -2.40
N VAL A 42 -2.78 10.96 -1.33
CA VAL A 42 -1.33 10.73 -1.39
C VAL A 42 -1.00 9.47 -2.19
N THR A 43 -1.78 8.40 -2.03
CA THR A 43 -1.52 7.12 -2.71
C THR A 43 -1.96 7.07 -4.17
N ARG A 44 -2.51 8.16 -4.72
CA ARG A 44 -2.89 8.21 -6.14
C ARG A 44 -1.65 8.21 -7.04
N PRO A 45 -1.78 7.69 -8.27
CA PRO A 45 -0.81 7.90 -9.33
C PRO A 45 -0.44 9.38 -9.51
N LEU A 46 0.79 9.65 -9.94
CA LEU A 46 1.31 11.01 -10.16
C LEU A 46 0.46 11.80 -11.18
N ASN A 47 0.02 11.13 -12.25
CA ASN A 47 -0.85 11.72 -13.27
C ASN A 47 -2.26 12.07 -12.75
N LEU A 48 -2.65 11.55 -11.59
CA LEU A 48 -3.91 11.86 -10.92
C LEU A 48 -3.71 12.80 -9.71
N GLY A 49 -2.55 13.46 -9.62
CA GLY A 49 -2.24 14.45 -8.58
C GLY A 49 -1.91 13.86 -7.22
N GLY A 50 -1.53 12.58 -7.15
CA GLY A 50 -0.98 11.96 -5.94
C GLY A 50 0.54 12.04 -5.88
N LEU A 51 1.14 11.35 -4.90
CA LEU A 51 2.59 11.28 -4.70
C LEU A 51 3.22 10.02 -5.29
N GLY A 52 2.45 9.18 -5.98
CA GLY A 52 2.94 7.91 -6.54
C GLY A 52 3.28 6.85 -5.49
N ILE A 53 2.84 7.05 -4.24
CA ILE A 53 3.00 6.05 -3.18
C ILE A 53 1.97 4.94 -3.41
N HIS A 54 2.42 3.70 -3.47
CA HIS A 54 1.52 2.57 -3.70
C HIS A 54 0.57 2.36 -2.52
N ASP A 55 -0.72 2.30 -2.84
CA ASP A 55 -1.74 1.75 -1.96
C ASP A 55 -1.45 0.27 -1.72
N LEU A 56 -1.13 -0.07 -0.46
CA LEU A 56 -0.76 -1.42 -0.07
C LEU A 56 -1.87 -2.43 -0.28
N GLN A 57 -3.12 -2.02 -0.04
CA GLN A 57 -4.27 -2.90 -0.17
C GLN A 57 -4.56 -3.19 -1.64
N ALA A 58 -4.56 -2.14 -2.48
CA ALA A 58 -4.74 -2.30 -3.92
C ALA A 58 -3.61 -3.16 -4.54
N MET A 59 -2.36 -2.93 -4.12
CA MET A 59 -1.23 -3.73 -4.59
C MET A 59 -1.33 -5.20 -4.13
N ALA A 60 -1.81 -5.45 -2.91
CA ALA A 60 -2.06 -6.80 -2.43
C ALA A 60 -3.10 -7.53 -3.27
N TRP A 61 -4.21 -6.88 -3.60
CA TRP A 61 -5.23 -7.46 -4.48
C TRP A 61 -4.69 -7.72 -5.88
N ALA A 62 -3.98 -6.76 -6.48
CA ALA A 62 -3.39 -6.93 -7.81
C ALA A 62 -2.42 -8.13 -7.87
N LEU A 63 -1.58 -8.29 -6.83
CA LEU A 63 -0.66 -9.44 -6.74
C LEU A 63 -1.40 -10.77 -6.61
N ARG A 64 -2.45 -10.84 -5.78
CA ARG A 64 -3.25 -12.07 -5.62
C ARG A 64 -3.99 -12.43 -6.90
N MET A 65 -4.60 -11.45 -7.57
CA MET A 65 -5.25 -11.65 -8.87
C MET A 65 -4.27 -12.12 -9.93
N ARG A 66 -3.07 -11.51 -9.98
CA ARG A 66 -2.01 -11.94 -10.89
C ARG A 66 -1.58 -13.39 -10.62
N TRP A 67 -1.46 -13.78 -9.35
CA TRP A 67 -1.11 -15.15 -8.98
C TRP A 67 -2.18 -16.15 -9.41
N LEU A 68 -3.46 -15.87 -9.13
CA LEU A 68 -4.58 -16.69 -9.59
C LEU A 68 -4.64 -16.79 -11.12
N TRP A 69 -4.38 -15.68 -11.82
CA TRP A 69 -4.31 -15.67 -13.28
C TRP A 69 -3.17 -16.56 -13.80
N LEU A 70 -1.97 -16.47 -13.20
CA LEU A 70 -0.83 -17.30 -13.57
C LEU A 70 -1.09 -18.80 -13.34
N GLN A 71 -1.73 -19.16 -12.22
CA GLN A 71 -2.14 -20.55 -11.95
C GLN A 71 -3.06 -21.09 -13.04
N LYS A 72 -3.91 -20.24 -13.62
CA LYS A 72 -4.85 -20.64 -14.67
C LYS A 72 -4.21 -20.69 -16.06
N THR A 73 -3.33 -19.75 -16.40
CA THR A 73 -2.79 -19.59 -17.76
C THR A 73 -1.47 -20.29 -18.00
N GLN A 74 -0.73 -20.60 -16.94
CA GLN A 74 0.59 -21.25 -17.01
C GLN A 74 0.69 -22.34 -15.93
N PRO A 75 -0.06 -23.44 -16.07
CA PRO A 75 -0.07 -24.52 -15.09
C PRO A 75 1.29 -25.23 -14.98
N ASP A 76 2.13 -25.12 -16.02
CA ASP A 76 3.46 -25.75 -16.10
C ASP A 76 4.55 -24.92 -15.41
N ARG A 77 4.19 -23.73 -14.91
CA ARG A 77 5.09 -22.89 -14.12
C ARG A 77 5.26 -23.51 -12.73
N PRO A 78 6.49 -23.73 -12.25
CA PRO A 78 6.73 -24.30 -10.92
C PRO A 78 6.19 -23.41 -9.79
#